data_AF-A0A2D4P0F8-F1
#
_entry.id   AF-A0A2D4P0F8-F1
#
_cell.length_a   1.000
_cell.length_b   1.000
_cell.length_c   1.000
_cell.angle_alpha   90.00
_cell.angle_beta   90.00
_cell.angle_gamma   90.00
#
_symmetry.space_group_name_H-M   'P 1'
#
loop_
_entity.id
_entity.type
_entity.pdbx_description
1 polymer ?
#
loop_
_entity_poly.entity_id
_entity_poly.type
_entity_poly.pdbx_seq_one_letter_code
_entity_poly.pdbx_strand_id
1 'polypeptide(L)'
;GKYGNLDSSLISFGPCQTPTLGFCVERHDKIQSFKPETYWVLQAKVIPEKDSCLTLEWDRVRIFDREIAQMFLNLTKMAKEAKVESVSKKEKVKQRPLALNT
;
A
#
# COMPACT_ATOMS: atom_id res chain seq x y z
N GLY A 1 -26.65 9.39 -23.84
CA GLY A 1 -25.97 8.16 -23.40
C GLY A 1 -24.52 8.46 -23.06
N LYS A 2 -23.83 7.59 -22.30
CA LYS A 2 -22.43 7.78 -21.82
C LYS A 2 -21.42 8.14 -22.94
N TYR A 3 -21.76 7.87 -24.20
CA TYR A 3 -20.94 8.18 -25.39
C TYR A 3 -21.84 8.84 -26.46
N GLY A 4 -21.90 10.17 -26.48
CA GLY A 4 -22.86 10.93 -27.30
C GLY A 4 -22.41 11.31 -28.72
N ASN A 5 -21.10 11.22 -29.00
CA ASN A 5 -20.51 11.54 -30.30
C ASN A 5 -19.64 10.36 -30.74
N LEU A 6 -20.23 9.38 -31.44
CA LEU A 6 -19.54 8.16 -31.85
C LEU A 6 -19.45 8.13 -33.38
N ASP A 7 -18.25 8.24 -33.92
CA ASP A 7 -17.99 7.98 -35.34
C ASP A 7 -18.10 6.47 -35.60
N SER A 8 -19.11 6.07 -36.37
CA SER A 8 -19.39 4.66 -36.68
C SER A 8 -18.23 3.95 -37.38
N SER A 9 -17.34 4.68 -38.06
CA SER A 9 -16.17 4.10 -38.74
C SER A 9 -15.07 3.62 -37.77
N LEU A 10 -15.11 4.05 -36.51
CA LEU A 10 -14.14 3.69 -35.47
C LEU A 10 -14.59 2.53 -34.58
N ILE A 11 -15.83 2.06 -34.73
CA ILE A 11 -16.39 0.97 -33.91
C ILE A 11 -16.03 -0.37 -34.54
N SER A 12 -15.30 -1.20 -33.81
CA SER A 12 -14.98 -2.56 -34.24
C SER A 12 -15.16 -3.55 -33.09
N PHE A 13 -15.51 -4.79 -33.45
CA PHE A 13 -15.61 -5.91 -32.51
C PHE A 13 -14.64 -7.02 -32.91
N GLY A 14 -14.02 -7.64 -31.92
CA GLY A 14 -13.18 -8.82 -32.15
C GLY A 14 -13.07 -9.68 -30.89
N PRO A 15 -13.08 -11.01 -31.03
CA PRO A 15 -13.19 -11.94 -29.90
C PRO A 15 -12.00 -11.87 -28.93
N CYS A 16 -10.83 -11.35 -29.35
CA CYS A 16 -9.67 -11.11 -28.49
C CYS A 16 -9.48 -9.63 -28.12
N GLN A 17 -9.72 -8.70 -29.06
CA GLN A 17 -9.54 -7.26 -28.83
C GLN A 17 -10.52 -6.71 -27.78
N THR A 18 -11.79 -7.17 -27.81
CA THR A 18 -12.83 -6.66 -26.92
C THR A 18 -12.60 -7.08 -25.47
N PRO A 19 -12.27 -8.35 -25.14
CA PRO A 19 -11.85 -8.71 -23.78
C PRO A 19 -10.57 -8.00 -23.32
N THR A 20 -9.59 -7.81 -24.22
CA THR A 20 -8.33 -7.12 -23.90
C THR A 20 -8.58 -5.67 -23.50
N LEU A 21 -9.39 -4.94 -24.27
CA LEU A 21 -9.85 -3.60 -23.91
C LEU A 21 -10.68 -3.61 -22.61
N GLY A 22 -11.44 -4.69 -22.39
CA GLY A 22 -12.18 -4.94 -21.16
C GLY A 22 -11.31 -4.80 -19.90
N PHE A 23 -10.10 -5.35 -19.89
CA PHE A 23 -9.17 -5.19 -18.75
C PHE A 23 -8.80 -3.72 -18.50
N CYS A 24 -8.54 -2.96 -19.55
CA CYS A 24 -8.22 -1.54 -19.45
C CYS A 24 -9.40 -0.73 -18.88
N VAL A 25 -10.61 -1.01 -19.38
CA VAL A 25 -11.84 -0.34 -18.93
C VAL A 25 -12.19 -0.73 -17.50
N GLU A 26 -12.09 -2.01 -17.14
CA GLU A 26 -12.32 -2.48 -15.77
C GLU A 26 -11.36 -1.80 -14.78
N ARG A 27 -10.08 -1.71 -15.13
CA ARG A 27 -9.10 -1.00 -14.30
C ARG A 27 -9.44 0.48 -14.21
N HIS A 28 -9.81 1.12 -15.32
CA HIS A 28 -10.24 2.52 -15.35
C HIS A 28 -11.44 2.76 -14.43
N ASP A 29 -12.49 1.95 -14.53
CA ASP A 29 -13.69 2.06 -13.70
C ASP A 29 -13.36 1.85 -12.21
N LYS A 30 -12.48 0.91 -11.86
CA LYS A 30 -11.96 0.75 -10.49
C LYS A 30 -11.20 1.98 -9.99
N ILE A 31 -10.43 2.66 -10.85
CA ILE A 31 -9.74 3.91 -10.49
C ILE A 31 -10.76 5.03 -10.27
N GLN A 32 -11.71 5.20 -11.20
CA GLN A 32 -12.70 6.27 -11.14
C GLN A 32 -13.66 6.11 -9.95
N SER A 33 -13.99 4.87 -9.58
CA SER A 33 -14.86 4.57 -8.43
C SER A 33 -14.12 4.46 -7.10
N PHE A 34 -12.78 4.53 -7.09
CA PHE A 34 -11.99 4.45 -5.86
C PHE A 34 -12.30 5.64 -4.95
N LYS A 35 -12.68 5.34 -3.70
CA LYS A 35 -12.86 6.34 -2.65
C LYS A 35 -11.70 6.19 -1.66
N PRO A 36 -10.72 7.13 -1.64
CA PRO A 36 -9.63 7.08 -0.69
C PRO A 36 -10.14 7.11 0.76
N GLU A 37 -9.52 6.30 1.61
CA GLU A 37 -9.84 6.25 3.03
C GLU A 37 -8.63 6.71 3.85
N THR A 38 -8.87 7.62 4.78
CA THR A 38 -7.84 8.13 5.69
C THR A 38 -7.41 7.03 6.67
N TYR A 39 -6.11 6.89 6.88
CA TYR A 39 -5.56 6.01 7.90
C TYR A 39 -4.43 6.71 8.65
N TRP A 40 -4.12 6.16 9.82
CA TRP A 40 -3.08 6.63 10.73
C TRP A 40 -2.07 5.53 10.98
N VAL A 41 -0.79 5.91 11.00
CA VAL A 41 0.33 5.04 11.34
C VAL A 41 1.05 5.67 12.52
N LEU A 42 1.24 4.90 13.58
CA LEU A 42 2.08 5.32 14.70
C LEU A 42 3.54 5.01 14.36
N GLN A 43 4.44 5.98 14.49
CA GLN A 43 5.87 5.79 14.27
C GLN A 43 6.64 6.34 15.47
N ALA A 44 7.59 5.56 15.96
CA ALA A 44 8.48 5.96 17.04
C ALA A 44 9.92 5.97 16.54
N LYS A 45 10.73 6.88 17.07
CA LYS A 45 12.16 7.00 16.75
C LYS A 45 12.96 6.73 18.00
N VAL A 46 13.94 5.82 17.91
CA VAL A 46 14.87 5.50 18.99
C VAL A 46 16.27 5.88 18.55
N ILE A 47 17.00 6.58 19.40
CA ILE A 47 18.39 7.00 19.13
C ILE A 47 19.30 6.21 20.06
N PRO A 48 20.01 5.19 19.55
CA PRO A 48 21.02 4.47 20.32
C PRO A 48 22.26 5.36 20.56
N GLU A 49 23.03 5.10 21.63
CA GLU A 49 24.20 5.92 22.00
C GLU A 49 25.30 6.00 20.92
N LYS A 50 25.39 4.99 20.04
CA LYS A 50 26.48 4.86 19.05
C LYS A 50 26.00 4.64 17.63
N ASP A 51 24.70 4.86 17.37
CA ASP A 51 24.12 4.52 16.08
C ASP A 51 23.15 5.58 15.57
N SER A 52 22.82 5.47 14.29
CA SER A 52 21.83 6.30 13.63
C SER A 52 20.43 6.10 14.22
N CYS A 53 19.59 7.13 14.08
CA CYS A 53 18.21 7.11 14.55
C CYS A 53 17.41 5.98 13.87
N LEU A 54 16.90 5.04 14.66
CA LEU A 54 16.08 3.92 14.20
C LEU A 54 14.61 4.33 14.21
N THR A 55 13.93 4.20 13.07
CA THR A 55 12.47 4.35 13.00
C THR A 55 11.85 2.98 13.19
N LEU A 56 11.01 2.86 14.21
CA LEU A 56 10.27 1.64 14.50
C LEU A 56 9.00 1.57 13.66
N GLU A 57 8.73 0.39 13.13
CA GLU A 57 7.45 0.07 12.49
C GLU A 57 6.47 -0.43 13.54
N TRP A 58 5.24 0.06 13.49
CA TRP A 58 4.21 -0.38 14.41
C TRP A 58 3.68 -1.75 14.00
N ASP A 59 3.61 -2.66 14.96
CA ASP A 59 3.11 -4.03 14.76
C ASP A 59 1.68 -4.07 14.17
N ARG A 60 0.82 -3.10 14.54
CA ARG A 60 -0.54 -2.99 13.99
C ARG A 60 -0.58 -2.40 12.57
N VAL A 61 0.55 -1.94 12.04
CA VAL A 61 0.72 -1.31 10.73
C VAL A 61 -0.04 0.01 10.55
N ARG A 62 -1.38 0.00 10.58
CA ARG A 62 -2.24 1.18 10.41
C ARG A 62 -3.61 1.01 11.08
N ILE A 63 -4.27 2.13 11.36
CA ILE A 63 -5.64 2.20 11.86
C ILE A 63 -6.46 3.19 11.00
N PHE A 64 -7.73 2.88 10.75
CA PHE A 64 -8.67 3.72 9.96
C PHE A 64 -9.63 4.54 10.83
N ASP A 65 -9.56 4.39 12.15
CA ASP A 65 -10.33 5.17 13.12
C ASP A 65 -9.43 6.22 13.80
N ARG A 66 -9.87 7.48 13.75
CA ARG A 66 -9.12 8.61 14.29
C ARG A 66 -9.02 8.57 15.81
N GLU A 67 -10.10 8.22 16.51
CA GLU A 67 -10.18 8.23 17.97
C GLU A 67 -9.31 7.14 18.55
N ILE A 68 -9.33 5.94 17.95
CA ILE A 68 -8.48 4.83 18.32
C ILE A 68 -7.00 5.16 18.05
N ALA A 69 -6.69 5.77 16.90
CA ALA A 69 -5.32 6.21 16.60
C ALA A 69 -4.82 7.24 17.63
N GLN A 70 -5.67 8.19 18.00
CA GLN A 70 -5.35 9.21 19.01
C GLN A 70 -5.16 8.61 20.41
N MET A 71 -5.95 7.60 20.78
CA MET A 71 -5.78 6.85 22.01
C MET A 71 -4.39 6.20 22.07
N PHE A 72 -3.98 5.47 21.02
CA PHE A 72 -2.65 4.85 20.99
C PHE A 72 -1.52 5.88 21.07
N LEU A 73 -1.62 6.99 20.33
CA LEU A 73 -0.65 8.07 20.42
C LEU A 73 -0.56 8.63 21.85
N ASN A 74 -1.69 8.82 22.53
CA ASN A 74 -1.71 9.33 23.90
C ASN A 74 -1.08 8.37 24.91
N LEU A 75 -1.26 7.06 24.72
CA LEU A 75 -0.67 6.02 25.56
C LEU A 75 0.87 5.98 25.41
N THR A 76 1.38 6.21 24.20
CA THR A 76 2.82 6.03 23.92
C THR A 76 3.64 7.31 23.95
N LYS A 77 3.04 8.49 23.70
CA LYS A 77 3.80 9.75 23.55
C LYS A 77 4.64 10.16 24.76
N MET A 78 4.27 9.71 25.95
CA MET A 78 4.97 10.04 27.20
C MET A 78 6.06 9.04 27.56
N ALA A 79 6.13 7.90 26.86
CA ALA A 79 7.18 6.93 27.06
C ALA A 79 8.53 7.50 26.59
N LYS A 80 9.55 7.44 27.46
CA LYS A 80 10.91 7.91 27.17
C LYS A 80 11.86 6.78 26.80
N GLU A 81 11.47 5.55 27.09
CA GLU A 81 12.28 4.35 26.93
C GLU A 81 11.51 3.31 26.13
N ALA A 82 12.22 2.55 25.30
CA ALA A 82 11.69 1.40 24.58
C ALA A 82 12.49 0.17 24.97
N LYS A 83 11.81 -0.91 25.35
CA LYS A 83 12.44 -2.17 25.76
C LYS A 83 12.50 -3.12 24.56
N VAL A 84 13.64 -3.75 24.35
CA VAL A 84 13.78 -4.84 23.39
C VAL A 84 13.05 -6.07 23.92
N GLU A 85 12.00 -6.51 23.24
CA GLU A 85 11.26 -7.72 23.60
C GLU A 85 11.85 -9.00 22.99
N SER A 86 12.31 -8.93 21.75
CA SER A 86 12.91 -10.07 21.06
C SER A 86 13.93 -9.64 20.01
N VAL A 87 14.91 -10.51 19.73
CA VAL A 87 15.90 -10.33 18.68
C VAL A 87 15.92 -11.61 17.84
N SER A 88 15.81 -11.47 16.52
CA SER A 88 15.88 -12.61 15.61
C SER A 88 16.81 -12.32 14.44
N LYS A 89 17.58 -13.33 14.03
CA LYS A 89 18.46 -13.29 12.86
C LYS A 89 18.12 -14.49 11.98
N LYS A 90 17.75 -14.20 10.72
CA LYS A 90 17.45 -15.22 9.72
C LYS A 90 18.24 -14.91 8.46
N GLU A 91 18.97 -15.89 7.95
CA GLU A 91 19.62 -15.78 6.65
C GLU A 91 18.54 -15.81 5.55
N LYS A 92 18.60 -14.86 4.61
CA LYS A 92 17.67 -14.76 3.49
C LYS A 92 18.47 -14.62 2.20
N VAL A 93 18.11 -15.39 1.18
CA VAL A 93 18.73 -15.33 -0.15
C VAL A 93 17.72 -14.75 -1.14
N LYS A 94 18.09 -13.66 -1.80
CA LYS A 94 17.33 -13.14 -2.95
C LYS A 94 17.64 -14.02 -4.16
N GLN A 95 16.63 -14.74 -4.66
CA GLN A 95 16.82 -15.64 -5.79
C GLN A 95 17.18 -14.86 -7.06
N ARG A 96 18.03 -15.48 -7.90
CA ARG A 96 18.29 -14.99 -9.25
C ARG A 96 17.01 -15.03 -10.09
N PRO A 97 16.85 -14.15 -11.08
CA PRO A 97 15.69 -14.18 -11.94
C PRO A 97 15.57 -15.53 -12.67
N LEU A 98 14.34 -15.87 -13.03
CA LEU A 98 14.08 -16.98 -13.93
C LEU A 98 14.64 -16.66 -15.32
N ALA A 99 14.82 -17.70 -16.14
CA ALA A 99 15.16 -17.51 -17.55
C ALA A 99 14.10 -16.63 -18.22
N LEU A 100 14.55 -15.78 -19.14
CA LEU A 100 13.69 -14.86 -19.86
C LEU A 100 12.66 -15.62 -20.71
N ASN A 101 11.39 -15.22 -20.62
CA ASN A 101 10.30 -15.67 -21.49
C ASN A 101 9.65 -14.47 -22.22
N THR A 102 8.95 -14.77 -23.32
CA THR A 102 8.06 -13.85 -24.03
C THR A 102 6.72 -13.78 -23.31
#